data_AF-A0A8J8SE76-F1
#
_entry.id   AF-A0A8J8SE76-F1
#
_cell.length_a   1.000
_cell.length_b   1.000
_cell.length_c   1.000
_cell.angle_alpha   90.00
_cell.angle_beta   90.00
_cell.angle_gamma   90.00
#
_symmetry.space_group_name_H-M   'P 1'
#
loop_
_entity.id
_entity.type
_entity.pdbx_description
1 polymer ?
#
loop_
_entity_poly.entity_id
_entity_poly.type
_entity_poly.pdbx_seq_one_letter_code
_entity_poly.pdbx_strand_id
1 'polypeptide(L)'
;MKKYLRFISITMMLLIIINLSNFSSLARPITFNDMDITLAKVVEVISGEAIKVIEEDSNSNKTVKLIKMIGIDTDSSTEAMEYTYNRLLGKRVMLLPDSKDSTFDKLEGWSYKYVYLLSSKSLSEELLEQGLANLDDSYNQAEQYSDLDKAMLKAKEEKKGIWENYNNKNATIGVNINTATYTDLVDVLEDTTSSMAYSIVNYRKYNPFNSVEEIKFCNTAFTKEWFDKNRNKMSVISNISTASFEELKSLFNDTELGDKMAKNIVEYRLYNLINSLYEVRRIPGMYHNYSKVEEFIALKPVNDYVEKEIKVVNLNTASIKQIRRTCFFSVNRADQIVKERNNQKYIIKSLGELEKKGYISRYEINRYSDNFSLLTNINTAKEYELESLFGFIDIKEETRDNIVKRIVDNRPYTAKNEVESIMTSAYYDKLKPYIYAVDSEIPEYININITDRYNAVELFNMNDKEAEKYLKNRIRYTFSKNINFDYANYVSDFSLFTNLNTASRYELENIYGRVWKDSKYQYVRIPKEIIDDIISFREDQPFCSLDEVSEIFSKHKQKTIYNNIKDYLVFY
;
A
#
# COMPACT_ATOMS: atom_id res chain seq x y z
N MET A 1 -32.47 70.58 -20.05
CA MET A 1 -31.75 69.29 -20.24
C MET A 1 -31.15 68.69 -18.97
N LYS A 2 -30.53 69.44 -18.03
CA LYS A 2 -29.92 68.86 -16.81
C LYS A 2 -30.89 68.25 -15.76
N LYS A 3 -32.18 68.58 -15.78
CA LYS A 3 -33.18 68.01 -14.83
C LYS A 3 -33.73 66.64 -15.26
N TYR A 4 -33.75 66.33 -16.56
CA TYR A 4 -34.27 65.05 -17.06
C TYR A 4 -33.27 63.89 -16.93
N LEU A 5 -31.95 64.16 -17.02
CA LEU A 5 -30.93 63.12 -16.77
C LEU A 5 -30.95 62.62 -15.32
N ARG A 6 -31.13 63.51 -14.33
CA ARG A 6 -31.22 63.10 -12.91
C ARG A 6 -32.49 62.29 -12.62
N PHE A 7 -33.59 62.55 -13.32
CA PHE A 7 -34.83 61.80 -13.13
C PHE A 7 -34.75 60.39 -13.74
N ILE A 8 -34.05 60.23 -14.86
CA ILE A 8 -33.80 58.92 -15.51
C ILE A 8 -32.83 58.07 -14.68
N SER A 9 -31.79 58.67 -14.10
CA SER A 9 -30.88 57.94 -13.20
C SER A 9 -31.55 57.48 -11.91
N ILE A 10 -32.43 58.27 -11.30
CA ILE A 10 -33.14 57.89 -10.07
C ILE A 10 -34.22 56.82 -10.36
N THR A 11 -34.90 56.88 -11.51
CA THR A 11 -35.89 55.86 -11.90
C THR A 11 -35.25 54.53 -12.32
N MET A 12 -34.09 54.53 -12.98
CA MET A 12 -33.33 53.29 -13.21
C MET A 12 -32.80 52.68 -11.90
N MET A 13 -32.36 53.52 -10.95
CA MET A 13 -31.86 53.04 -9.65
C MET A 13 -32.99 52.44 -8.79
N LEU A 14 -34.22 53.01 -8.85
CA LEU A 14 -35.40 52.43 -8.19
C LEU A 14 -35.93 51.15 -8.87
N LEU A 15 -35.83 51.03 -10.20
CA LEU A 15 -36.21 49.81 -10.93
C LEU A 15 -35.26 48.63 -10.65
N ILE A 16 -34.01 48.91 -10.30
CA ILE A 16 -33.03 47.90 -9.84
C ILE A 16 -33.38 47.44 -8.42
N ILE A 17 -33.79 48.35 -7.53
CA ILE A 17 -34.16 48.02 -6.15
C ILE A 17 -35.45 47.20 -6.07
N ILE A 18 -36.45 47.46 -6.93
CA ILE A 18 -37.74 46.74 -6.90
C ILE A 18 -37.64 45.33 -7.51
N ASN A 19 -36.68 45.07 -8.40
CA ASN A 19 -36.43 43.71 -8.90
C ASN A 19 -35.54 42.85 -7.98
N LEU A 20 -34.95 43.46 -6.93
CA LEU A 20 -34.13 42.76 -5.94
C LEU A 20 -34.94 42.10 -4.80
N SER A 21 -36.24 42.38 -4.68
CA SER A 21 -37.09 41.83 -3.61
C SER A 21 -37.61 40.40 -3.85
N ASN A 22 -37.28 39.74 -4.97
CA ASN A 22 -37.80 38.39 -5.29
C ASN A 22 -36.72 37.30 -5.44
N PHE A 23 -35.48 37.52 -5.00
CA PHE A 23 -34.47 36.45 -4.91
C PHE A 23 -33.85 36.40 -3.51
N SER A 24 -34.46 35.60 -2.64
CA SER A 24 -33.84 35.18 -1.39
C SER A 24 -32.93 33.97 -1.65
N SER A 25 -31.64 34.21 -1.85
CA SER A 25 -30.55 33.36 -1.31
C SER A 25 -29.18 34.02 -1.55
N LEU A 26 -28.59 34.47 -0.44
CA LEU A 26 -27.14 34.67 -0.19
C LEU A 26 -26.25 35.07 -1.39
N ALA A 27 -26.45 36.27 -1.94
CA ALA A 27 -25.40 36.98 -2.67
C ALA A 27 -24.93 38.16 -1.80
N ARG A 28 -23.64 38.19 -1.42
CA ARG A 28 -23.05 39.39 -0.82
C ARG A 28 -22.99 40.48 -1.90
N PRO A 29 -23.56 41.68 -1.67
CA PRO A 29 -23.37 42.79 -2.59
C PRO A 29 -21.90 43.22 -2.58
N ILE A 30 -21.28 43.29 -3.76
CA ILE A 30 -19.93 43.83 -3.92
C ILE A 30 -19.98 45.32 -3.55
N THR A 31 -19.25 45.73 -2.52
CA THR A 31 -19.01 47.15 -2.19
C THR A 31 -17.84 47.67 -3.02
N PHE A 32 -18.13 48.44 -4.07
CA PHE A 32 -17.18 48.91 -5.10
C PHE A 32 -16.34 50.14 -4.71
N ASN A 33 -16.16 50.43 -3.41
CA ASN A 33 -15.76 51.77 -3.01
C ASN A 33 -14.25 52.12 -3.08
N ASP A 34 -13.34 51.20 -3.39
CA ASP A 34 -11.89 51.52 -3.42
C ASP A 34 -11.05 50.72 -4.47
N MET A 35 -11.66 50.08 -5.48
CA MET A 35 -10.92 49.26 -6.46
C MET A 35 -10.72 49.99 -7.81
N ASP A 36 -9.49 49.95 -8.34
CA ASP A 36 -9.13 50.38 -9.69
C ASP A 36 -9.76 49.45 -10.75
N ILE A 37 -11.06 49.64 -10.99
CA ILE A 37 -11.82 48.85 -11.96
C ILE A 37 -11.57 49.41 -13.35
N THR A 38 -11.02 48.56 -14.23
CA THR A 38 -10.82 48.91 -15.64
C THR A 38 -11.87 48.25 -16.51
N LEU A 39 -12.53 49.03 -17.37
CA LEU A 39 -13.46 48.51 -18.37
C LEU A 39 -12.75 48.31 -19.70
N ALA A 40 -12.87 47.11 -20.26
CA ALA A 40 -12.19 46.75 -21.51
C ALA A 40 -13.10 45.95 -22.45
N LYS A 41 -12.87 46.05 -23.76
CA LYS A 41 -13.53 45.19 -24.75
C LYS A 41 -12.58 44.06 -25.15
N VAL A 42 -13.03 42.81 -25.05
CA VAL A 42 -12.26 41.66 -25.51
C VAL A 42 -12.29 41.59 -27.03
N VAL A 43 -11.11 41.60 -27.64
CA VAL A 43 -10.94 41.60 -29.11
C VAL A 43 -10.32 40.33 -29.64
N GLU A 44 -9.65 39.57 -28.77
CA GLU A 44 -9.02 38.29 -29.11
C GLU A 44 -9.02 37.42 -27.86
N VAL A 45 -9.24 36.12 -28.03
CA VAL A 45 -8.99 35.10 -27.00
C VAL A 45 -7.78 34.30 -27.47
N ILE A 46 -6.71 34.35 -26.68
CA ILE A 46 -5.40 33.77 -27.02
C ILE A 46 -5.33 32.33 -26.53
N SER A 47 -5.85 32.07 -25.33
CA SER A 47 -6.06 30.74 -24.73
C SER A 47 -7.22 30.80 -23.73
N GLY A 48 -7.52 29.70 -23.04
CA GLY A 48 -8.58 29.65 -22.02
C GLY A 48 -8.43 30.69 -20.91
N GLU A 49 -7.18 31.04 -20.54
CA GLU A 49 -6.85 31.98 -19.46
C GLU A 49 -6.22 33.30 -19.95
N ALA A 50 -6.04 33.48 -21.26
CA ALA A 50 -5.33 34.63 -21.82
C ALA A 50 -6.16 35.31 -22.90
N ILE A 51 -6.30 36.63 -22.79
CA ILE A 51 -7.11 37.45 -23.71
C ILE A 51 -6.40 38.73 -24.10
N LYS A 52 -6.78 39.27 -25.25
CA LYS A 52 -6.39 40.60 -25.69
C LYS A 52 -7.58 41.53 -25.60
N VAL A 53 -7.35 42.69 -25.01
CA VAL A 53 -8.41 43.66 -24.77
C VAL A 53 -8.03 45.04 -25.33
N ILE A 54 -9.06 45.82 -25.63
CA ILE A 54 -8.95 47.26 -25.80
C ILE A 54 -9.47 47.92 -24.54
N GLU A 55 -8.57 48.54 -23.78
CA GLU A 55 -8.91 49.43 -22.67
C GLU A 55 -9.14 50.83 -23.21
N GLU A 56 -10.20 51.48 -22.74
CA GLU A 56 -10.50 52.88 -23.05
C GLU A 56 -10.32 53.71 -21.78
N ASP A 57 -9.37 54.63 -21.79
CA ASP A 57 -9.14 55.53 -20.65
C ASP A 57 -10.22 56.62 -20.55
N SER A 58 -10.18 57.42 -19.48
CA SER A 58 -11.14 58.51 -19.25
C SER A 58 -11.10 59.61 -20.32
N ASN A 59 -10.08 59.63 -21.18
CA ASN A 59 -9.91 60.56 -22.29
C ASN A 59 -10.26 59.91 -23.65
N SER A 60 -10.89 58.73 -23.65
CA SER A 60 -11.24 57.94 -24.83
C SER A 60 -10.06 57.46 -25.68
N ASN A 61 -8.84 57.44 -25.13
CA ASN A 61 -7.71 56.79 -25.78
C ASN A 61 -7.84 55.27 -25.65
N LYS A 62 -7.61 54.57 -26.76
CA LYS A 62 -7.71 53.12 -26.83
C LYS A 62 -6.33 52.50 -26.80
N THR A 63 -6.08 51.68 -25.79
CA THR A 63 -4.82 50.92 -25.67
C THR A 63 -5.10 49.43 -25.75
N VAL A 64 -4.21 48.70 -26.44
CA VAL A 64 -4.30 47.25 -26.56
C VAL A 64 -3.45 46.63 -25.45
N LYS A 65 -4.03 45.73 -24.66
CA LYS A 65 -3.31 45.01 -23.61
C LYS A 65 -3.54 43.50 -23.69
N LEU A 66 -2.51 42.76 -23.28
CA LEU A 66 -2.57 41.32 -23.06
C LEU A 66 -2.87 41.07 -21.59
N ILE A 67 -3.96 40.34 -21.33
CA ILE A 67 -4.41 40.00 -19.99
C ILE A 67 -4.25 38.49 -19.79
N LYS A 68 -3.61 38.10 -18.68
CA LYS A 68 -3.62 36.72 -18.16
C LYS A 68 -4.49 36.68 -16.90
N MET A 69 -5.38 35.69 -16.81
CA MET A 69 -6.29 35.53 -15.68
C MET A 69 -5.54 35.01 -14.45
N ILE A 70 -5.87 35.54 -13.28
CA ILE A 70 -5.23 35.17 -12.02
C ILE A 70 -5.80 33.86 -11.49
N GLY A 71 -4.92 33.00 -10.97
CA GLY A 71 -5.26 31.85 -10.14
C GLY A 71 -5.61 30.55 -10.89
N ILE A 72 -5.48 30.52 -12.21
CA ILE A 72 -5.84 29.35 -13.02
C ILE A 72 -4.76 28.99 -14.04
N ASP A 73 -4.67 27.70 -14.33
CA ASP A 73 -3.96 27.12 -15.47
C ASP A 73 -4.92 26.22 -16.26
N THR A 74 -5.06 26.49 -17.55
CA THR A 74 -5.94 25.78 -18.47
C THR A 74 -5.21 24.72 -19.28
N ASP A 75 -3.90 24.54 -19.09
CA ASP A 75 -3.04 23.58 -19.82
C ASP A 75 -3.17 23.72 -21.35
N SER A 76 -3.49 24.92 -21.84
CA SER A 76 -3.79 25.18 -23.26
C SER A 76 -4.97 24.36 -23.84
N SER A 77 -5.93 23.97 -22.99
CA SER A 77 -7.12 23.23 -23.42
C SER A 77 -7.96 23.99 -24.46
N THR A 78 -8.26 23.32 -25.57
CA THR A 78 -9.15 23.85 -26.62
C THR A 78 -10.56 24.08 -26.09
N GLU A 79 -11.05 23.23 -25.20
CA GLU A 79 -12.41 23.35 -24.61
C GLU A 79 -12.50 24.59 -23.71
N ALA A 80 -11.46 24.85 -22.91
CA ALA A 80 -11.35 26.07 -22.11
C ALA A 80 -11.25 27.32 -22.99
N MET A 81 -10.49 27.24 -24.08
CA MET A 81 -10.38 28.31 -25.06
C MET A 81 -11.72 28.60 -25.75
N GLU A 82 -12.45 27.58 -26.20
CA GLU A 82 -13.78 27.72 -26.81
C GLU A 82 -14.80 28.28 -25.82
N TYR A 83 -14.76 27.84 -24.56
CA TYR A 83 -15.60 28.39 -23.50
C TYR A 83 -15.33 29.88 -23.30
N THR A 84 -14.07 30.27 -23.10
CA THR A 84 -13.65 31.67 -22.95
C THR A 84 -13.97 32.49 -24.20
N TYR A 85 -13.79 31.94 -25.40
CA TYR A 85 -14.15 32.58 -26.67
C TYR A 85 -15.64 32.90 -26.74
N ASN A 86 -16.50 31.89 -26.52
CA ASN A 86 -17.96 32.05 -26.57
C ASN A 86 -18.47 32.98 -25.47
N ARG A 87 -17.79 32.97 -24.32
CA ARG A 87 -18.18 33.74 -23.15
C ARG A 87 -17.73 35.20 -23.26
N LEU A 88 -16.51 35.48 -23.71
CA LEU A 88 -15.89 36.81 -23.66
C LEU A 88 -15.77 37.55 -24.99
N LEU A 89 -15.56 36.87 -26.13
CA LEU A 89 -15.16 37.56 -27.35
C LEU A 89 -16.17 38.64 -27.76
N GLY A 90 -15.68 39.84 -28.04
CA GLY A 90 -16.49 40.98 -28.46
C GLY A 90 -17.27 41.65 -27.33
N LYS A 91 -17.28 41.08 -26.11
CA LYS A 91 -17.99 41.63 -24.95
C LYS A 91 -17.12 42.63 -24.19
N ARG A 92 -17.79 43.44 -23.37
CA ARG A 92 -17.14 44.32 -22.39
C ARG A 92 -17.00 43.59 -21.07
N VAL A 93 -15.80 43.65 -20.50
CA VAL A 93 -15.45 43.01 -19.23
C VAL A 93 -14.94 44.05 -18.24
N MET A 94 -15.10 43.74 -16.96
CA MET A 94 -14.39 44.45 -15.89
C MET A 94 -13.11 43.69 -15.57
N LEU A 95 -12.01 44.42 -15.50
CA LEU A 95 -10.70 43.92 -15.12
C LEU A 95 -10.36 44.49 -13.76
N LEU A 96 -10.11 43.61 -12.79
CA LEU A 96 -9.73 43.98 -11.44
C LEU A 96 -8.31 43.49 -11.14
N PRO A 97 -7.40 44.35 -10.66
CA PRO A 97 -6.14 43.88 -10.07
C PRO A 97 -6.40 43.05 -8.82
N ASP A 98 -5.46 42.18 -8.52
CA ASP A 98 -5.33 41.65 -7.16
C ASP A 98 -4.54 42.63 -6.28
N SER A 99 -4.89 42.73 -5.00
CA SER A 99 -4.20 43.61 -4.05
C SER A 99 -2.74 43.20 -3.80
N LYS A 100 -2.38 41.96 -4.16
CA LYS A 100 -1.02 41.39 -4.15
C LYS A 100 -0.41 41.25 -5.54
N ASP A 101 -0.93 41.93 -6.56
CA ASP A 101 -0.42 41.82 -7.95
C ASP A 101 1.10 42.07 -8.07
N SER A 102 1.74 42.82 -7.16
CA SER A 102 3.19 43.01 -7.16
C SER A 102 4.02 41.76 -6.80
N THR A 103 3.40 40.71 -6.25
CA THR A 103 4.10 39.50 -5.77
C THR A 103 4.09 38.35 -6.78
N PHE A 104 3.45 38.53 -7.93
CA PHE A 104 3.36 37.49 -8.97
C PHE A 104 4.56 37.55 -9.92
N ASP A 105 5.03 36.39 -10.38
CA ASP A 105 6.02 36.30 -11.44
C ASP A 105 5.37 36.65 -12.78
N LYS A 106 5.62 37.88 -13.27
CA LYS A 106 4.98 38.42 -14.47
C LYS A 106 5.83 38.27 -15.71
N LEU A 107 5.20 37.82 -16.78
CA LEU A 107 5.75 37.92 -18.13
C LEU A 107 5.74 39.38 -18.61
N GLU A 108 6.85 39.81 -19.21
CA GLU A 108 6.96 41.16 -19.77
C GLU A 108 5.87 41.39 -20.84
N GLY A 109 5.18 42.53 -20.75
CA GLY A 109 4.07 42.87 -21.65
C GLY A 109 2.70 42.29 -21.27
N TRP A 110 2.60 41.48 -20.22
CA TRP A 110 1.34 40.91 -19.72
C TRP A 110 0.84 41.60 -18.46
N SER A 111 -0.48 41.76 -18.36
CA SER A 111 -1.17 42.24 -17.16
C SER A 111 -2.01 41.13 -16.55
N TYR A 112 -1.91 40.95 -15.24
CA TYR A 112 -2.59 39.86 -14.53
C TYR A 112 -3.82 40.45 -13.83
N LYS A 113 -5.01 39.91 -14.14
CA LYS A 113 -6.29 40.47 -13.67
C LYS A 113 -7.33 39.38 -13.41
N TYR A 114 -8.26 39.66 -12.52
CA TYR A 114 -9.56 38.99 -12.49
C TYR A 114 -10.47 39.60 -13.55
N VAL A 115 -11.20 38.75 -14.29
CA VAL A 115 -12.06 39.15 -15.41
C VAL A 115 -13.52 38.86 -15.09
N TYR A 116 -14.41 39.86 -15.19
CA TYR A 116 -15.83 39.73 -14.87
C TYR A 116 -16.74 40.17 -16.02
N LEU A 117 -17.88 39.48 -16.18
CA LEU A 117 -18.95 39.79 -17.15
C LEU A 117 -20.20 40.38 -16.48
N LEU A 118 -20.04 41.42 -15.65
CA LEU A 118 -21.14 41.98 -14.83
C LEU A 118 -21.82 40.95 -13.89
N SER A 119 -21.19 39.79 -13.69
CA SER A 119 -21.57 38.75 -12.74
C SER A 119 -20.87 38.96 -11.40
N SER A 120 -21.36 38.30 -10.35
CA SER A 120 -20.71 38.29 -9.04
C SER A 120 -19.49 37.35 -8.97
N LYS A 121 -19.19 36.60 -10.04
CA LYS A 121 -18.12 35.60 -10.12
C LYS A 121 -17.12 35.98 -11.20
N SER A 122 -15.84 35.72 -10.94
CA SER A 122 -14.81 35.91 -11.96
C SER A 122 -14.86 34.78 -12.99
N LEU A 123 -14.36 35.02 -14.19
CA LEU A 123 -14.27 33.96 -15.19
C LEU A 123 -13.29 32.85 -14.74
N SER A 124 -12.26 33.18 -13.96
CA SER A 124 -11.38 32.18 -13.34
C SER A 124 -12.20 31.20 -12.49
N GLU A 125 -13.11 31.72 -11.67
CA GLU A 125 -14.01 30.90 -10.85
C GLU A 125 -14.98 30.09 -11.72
N GLU A 126 -15.58 30.70 -12.76
CA GLU A 126 -16.48 30.00 -13.70
C GLU A 126 -15.76 28.84 -14.39
N LEU A 127 -14.53 29.03 -14.88
CA LEU A 127 -13.73 27.99 -15.54
C LEU A 127 -13.40 26.84 -14.60
N LEU A 128 -13.06 27.13 -13.34
CA LEU A 128 -12.81 26.10 -12.32
C LEU A 128 -14.09 25.32 -11.98
N GLU A 129 -15.24 25.99 -11.79
CA GLU A 129 -16.52 25.31 -11.50
C GLU A 129 -17.03 24.42 -12.64
N GLN A 130 -16.64 24.71 -13.89
CA GLN A 130 -16.94 23.86 -15.05
C GLN A 130 -15.90 22.76 -15.27
N GLY A 131 -14.82 22.73 -14.47
CA GLY A 131 -13.72 21.80 -14.66
C GLY A 131 -12.95 22.03 -15.96
N LEU A 132 -12.84 23.29 -16.40
CA LEU A 132 -12.10 23.66 -17.61
C LEU A 132 -10.71 24.25 -17.30
N ALA A 133 -10.34 24.32 -16.03
CA ALA A 133 -9.05 24.80 -15.56
C ALA A 133 -8.63 24.07 -14.28
N ASN A 134 -7.33 24.09 -14.00
CA ASN A 134 -6.71 23.77 -12.72
C ASN A 134 -6.40 25.05 -11.93
N LEU A 135 -6.25 24.91 -10.63
CA LEU A 135 -5.76 25.99 -9.76
C LEU A 135 -4.24 26.13 -9.95
N ASP A 136 -3.76 27.36 -10.17
CA ASP A 136 -2.32 27.64 -10.31
C ASP A 136 -1.73 28.07 -8.95
N ASP A 137 -0.94 27.17 -8.35
CA ASP A 137 -0.34 27.33 -7.02
C ASP A 137 0.60 28.55 -6.90
N SER A 138 1.07 29.11 -8.01
CA SER A 138 1.90 30.33 -8.00
C SER A 138 1.13 31.57 -7.50
N TYR A 139 -0.21 31.52 -7.46
CA TYR A 139 -1.07 32.60 -6.95
C TYR A 139 -1.61 32.34 -5.54
N ASN A 140 -1.02 31.46 -4.75
CA ASN A 140 -1.53 31.11 -3.40
C ASN A 140 -1.67 32.29 -2.42
N GLN A 141 -1.02 33.44 -2.71
CA GLN A 141 -1.15 34.69 -1.94
C GLN A 141 -2.25 35.63 -2.45
N ALA A 142 -2.88 35.33 -3.58
CA ALA A 142 -3.93 36.16 -4.18
C ALA A 142 -5.19 36.16 -3.31
N GLU A 143 -5.88 37.29 -3.29
CA GLU A 143 -7.01 37.54 -2.38
C GLU A 143 -8.16 36.55 -2.59
N GLN A 144 -8.40 36.15 -3.84
CA GLN A 144 -9.49 35.23 -4.20
C GLN A 144 -9.07 33.76 -4.24
N TYR A 145 -7.81 33.42 -3.92
CA TYR A 145 -7.28 32.07 -4.10
C TYR A 145 -8.12 31.00 -3.38
N SER A 146 -8.55 31.25 -2.15
CA SER A 146 -9.39 30.32 -1.39
C SER A 146 -10.76 30.10 -2.01
N ASP A 147 -11.33 31.09 -2.68
CA ASP A 147 -12.63 30.95 -3.34
C ASP A 147 -12.50 30.23 -4.69
N LEU A 148 -11.38 30.42 -5.38
CA LEU A 148 -11.01 29.63 -6.56
C LEU A 148 -10.78 28.15 -6.21
N ASP A 149 -10.08 27.86 -5.11
CA ASP A 149 -9.88 26.48 -4.64
C ASP A 149 -11.22 25.76 -4.36
N LYS A 150 -12.15 26.44 -3.68
CA LYS A 150 -13.51 25.91 -3.46
C LYS A 150 -14.25 25.61 -4.77
N ALA A 151 -14.12 26.50 -5.76
CA ALA A 151 -14.72 26.30 -7.08
C ALA A 151 -14.15 25.05 -7.80
N MET A 152 -12.84 24.86 -7.72
CA MET A 152 -12.18 23.66 -8.26
C MET A 152 -12.63 22.38 -7.54
N LEU A 153 -12.65 22.39 -6.21
CA LEU A 153 -13.06 21.24 -5.41
C LEU A 153 -14.50 20.82 -5.74
N LYS A 154 -15.40 21.78 -5.91
CA LYS A 154 -16.78 21.51 -6.34
C LYS A 154 -16.85 20.86 -7.72
N ALA A 155 -16.06 21.29 -8.69
CA ALA A 155 -16.03 20.67 -10.02
C ALA A 155 -15.44 19.25 -10.00
N LYS A 156 -14.49 18.97 -9.10
CA LYS A 156 -13.97 17.62 -8.83
C LYS A 156 -15.04 16.71 -8.24
N GLU A 157 -15.80 17.19 -7.25
CA GLU A 157 -16.92 16.45 -6.64
C GLU A 157 -18.02 16.13 -7.66
N GLU A 158 -18.35 17.11 -8.51
CA GLU A 158 -19.37 16.99 -9.54
C GLU A 158 -18.87 16.31 -10.82
N LYS A 159 -17.57 15.94 -10.89
CA LYS A 159 -16.90 15.28 -12.03
C LYS A 159 -17.11 16.00 -13.37
N LYS A 160 -16.88 17.30 -13.40
CA LYS A 160 -17.09 18.14 -14.59
C LYS A 160 -15.81 18.34 -15.41
N GLY A 161 -15.93 18.45 -16.73
CA GLY A 161 -14.84 18.82 -17.64
C GLY A 161 -13.63 17.87 -17.55
N ILE A 162 -12.43 18.41 -17.28
CA ILE A 162 -11.20 17.64 -17.06
C ILE A 162 -11.33 16.62 -15.91
N TRP A 163 -12.36 16.76 -15.09
CA TRP A 163 -12.69 15.83 -14.00
C TRP A 163 -13.71 14.74 -14.39
N GLU A 164 -14.21 14.67 -15.63
CA GLU A 164 -15.16 13.63 -16.08
C GLU A 164 -14.55 12.22 -16.03
N ASN A 165 -13.28 12.12 -16.43
CA ASN A 165 -12.45 10.93 -16.30
C ASN A 165 -11.50 11.01 -15.10
N TYR A 166 -11.76 11.94 -14.17
CA TYR A 166 -11.27 11.85 -12.80
C TYR A 166 -11.99 10.67 -12.14
N ASN A 167 -11.56 9.49 -12.58
CA ASN A 167 -11.53 8.36 -11.70
C ASN A 167 -10.75 8.84 -10.48
N ASN A 168 -11.33 8.65 -9.29
CA ASN A 168 -10.60 8.55 -8.03
C ASN A 168 -9.59 7.39 -8.14
N LYS A 169 -8.64 7.48 -9.07
CA LYS A 169 -7.44 6.69 -9.21
C LYS A 169 -6.30 7.28 -8.39
N ASN A 170 -6.54 8.44 -7.76
CA ASN A 170 -6.22 8.57 -6.35
C ASN A 170 -7.50 8.21 -5.61
N ALA A 171 -7.60 6.95 -5.21
CA ALA A 171 -8.60 6.58 -4.22
C ALA A 171 -8.50 7.58 -3.07
N THR A 172 -9.63 7.96 -2.48
CA THR A 172 -9.61 8.34 -1.08
C THR A 172 -8.91 7.18 -0.38
N ILE A 173 -7.62 7.32 -0.08
CA ILE A 173 -6.95 6.37 0.80
C ILE A 173 -7.77 6.48 2.08
N GLY A 174 -8.38 5.37 2.43
CA GLY A 174 -9.42 5.31 3.45
C GLY A 174 -8.75 5.34 4.81
N VAL A 175 -8.45 4.19 5.37
CA VAL A 175 -7.96 4.05 6.74
C VAL A 175 -6.57 3.45 6.77
N ASN A 176 -5.75 3.92 7.69
CA ASN A 176 -4.50 3.26 8.06
C ASN A 176 -4.84 2.02 8.89
N ILE A 177 -4.73 0.83 8.31
CA ILE A 177 -5.16 -0.42 8.95
C ILE A 177 -4.32 -0.81 10.18
N ASN A 178 -3.16 -0.18 10.39
CA ASN A 178 -2.33 -0.39 11.59
C ASN A 178 -2.85 0.34 12.83
N THR A 179 -3.63 1.41 12.64
CA THR A 179 -4.04 2.31 13.72
C THR A 179 -5.55 2.54 13.78
N ALA A 180 -6.27 2.39 12.67
CA ALA A 180 -7.69 2.65 12.53
C ALA A 180 -8.54 1.96 13.60
N THR A 181 -9.44 2.67 14.27
CA THR A 181 -10.31 2.01 15.25
C THR A 181 -11.20 0.96 14.58
N TYR A 182 -11.80 0.11 15.40
CA TYR A 182 -12.83 -0.82 14.93
C TYR A 182 -13.93 -0.11 14.12
N THR A 183 -14.35 1.06 14.58
CA THR A 183 -15.40 1.86 13.93
C THR A 183 -14.92 2.38 12.58
N ASP A 184 -13.71 2.95 12.52
CA ASP A 184 -13.15 3.47 11.27
C ASP A 184 -13.07 2.37 10.19
N LEU A 185 -12.70 1.14 10.58
CA LEU A 185 -12.64 -0.01 9.66
C LEU A 185 -14.02 -0.39 9.12
N VAL A 186 -15.05 -0.43 9.96
CA VAL A 186 -16.42 -0.78 9.54
C VAL A 186 -17.04 0.32 8.68
N ASP A 187 -16.76 1.58 8.99
CA ASP A 187 -17.35 2.73 8.30
C ASP A 187 -16.73 2.93 6.90
N VAL A 188 -15.44 2.65 6.73
CA VAL A 188 -14.71 2.92 5.48
C VAL A 188 -14.64 1.70 4.55
N LEU A 189 -14.51 0.50 5.10
CA LEU A 189 -14.31 -0.72 4.31
C LEU A 189 -15.65 -1.40 4.02
N GLU A 190 -16.02 -1.44 2.74
CA GLU A 190 -17.25 -2.08 2.24
C GLU A 190 -17.31 -3.57 2.62
N ASP A 191 -18.52 -4.06 2.89
CA ASP A 191 -18.79 -5.46 3.26
C ASP A 191 -17.97 -5.96 4.49
N THR A 192 -17.50 -5.05 5.34
CA THR A 192 -16.71 -5.38 6.52
C THR A 192 -17.59 -5.56 7.74
N THR A 193 -17.70 -6.79 8.23
CA THR A 193 -18.43 -7.05 9.47
C THR A 193 -17.62 -6.64 10.70
N SER A 194 -18.35 -6.46 11.80
CA SER A 194 -17.83 -6.41 13.16
C SER A 194 -16.72 -7.44 13.45
N SER A 195 -16.96 -8.70 13.09
CA SER A 195 -15.99 -9.76 13.35
C SER A 195 -14.71 -9.60 12.53
N MET A 196 -14.82 -9.08 11.30
CA MET A 196 -13.69 -8.84 10.42
C MET A 196 -12.84 -7.68 10.93
N ALA A 197 -13.46 -6.55 11.28
CA ALA A 197 -12.77 -5.41 11.89
C ALA A 197 -12.04 -5.80 13.18
N TYR A 198 -12.69 -6.61 14.04
CA TYR A 198 -12.05 -7.12 15.26
C TYR A 198 -10.82 -7.99 14.97
N SER A 199 -10.88 -8.85 13.93
CA SER A 199 -9.73 -9.65 13.50
C SER A 199 -8.52 -8.78 13.12
N ILE A 200 -8.76 -7.67 12.39
CA ILE A 200 -7.70 -6.72 11.98
C ILE A 200 -7.07 -6.07 13.21
N VAL A 201 -7.88 -5.47 14.08
CA VAL A 201 -7.42 -4.77 15.29
C VAL A 201 -6.66 -5.71 16.23
N ASN A 202 -7.12 -6.96 16.37
CA ASN A 202 -6.47 -7.93 17.24
C ASN A 202 -5.17 -8.48 16.63
N TYR A 203 -5.08 -8.62 15.30
CA TYR A 203 -3.86 -9.05 14.61
C TYR A 203 -2.74 -8.01 14.79
N ARG A 204 -3.01 -6.77 14.39
CA ARG A 204 -2.01 -5.68 14.37
C ARG A 204 -1.48 -5.28 15.74
N LYS A 205 -2.22 -5.58 16.81
CA LYS A 205 -1.77 -5.36 18.20
C LYS A 205 -0.43 -6.04 18.49
N TYR A 206 -0.13 -7.12 17.77
CA TYR A 206 1.07 -7.92 17.97
C TYR A 206 1.95 -7.96 16.72
N ASN A 207 1.35 -7.89 15.54
CA ASN A 207 2.04 -7.86 14.27
C ASN A 207 1.46 -6.77 13.36
N PRO A 208 1.97 -5.52 13.42
CA PRO A 208 1.57 -4.49 12.47
C PRO A 208 1.75 -4.97 11.04
N PHE A 209 0.79 -4.63 10.18
CA PHE A 209 0.83 -4.98 8.77
C PHE A 209 1.96 -4.23 8.06
N ASN A 210 2.78 -4.97 7.32
CA ASN A 210 3.80 -4.43 6.43
C ASN A 210 3.23 -4.17 5.02
N SER A 211 2.15 -4.85 4.66
CA SER A 211 1.40 -4.61 3.42
C SER A 211 -0.11 -4.76 3.65
N VAL A 212 -0.91 -4.18 2.75
CA VAL A 212 -2.39 -4.28 2.83
C VAL A 212 -2.85 -5.72 2.65
N GLU A 213 -2.15 -6.50 1.82
CA GLU A 213 -2.46 -7.88 1.50
C GLU A 213 -2.40 -8.82 2.71
N GLU A 214 -1.56 -8.49 3.71
CA GLU A 214 -1.44 -9.27 4.94
C GLU A 214 -2.75 -9.34 5.74
N ILE A 215 -3.73 -8.46 5.49
CA ILE A 215 -5.03 -8.50 6.15
C ILE A 215 -5.77 -9.82 5.91
N LYS A 216 -5.49 -10.51 4.79
CA LYS A 216 -6.00 -11.87 4.49
C LYS A 216 -5.68 -12.88 5.57
N PHE A 217 -4.55 -12.68 6.26
CA PHE A 217 -4.11 -13.60 7.29
C PHE A 217 -4.97 -13.48 8.55
N CYS A 218 -5.60 -12.33 8.80
CA CYS A 218 -6.39 -12.10 10.00
C CYS A 218 -7.71 -12.88 10.03
N ASN A 219 -8.33 -13.10 8.87
CA ASN A 219 -9.64 -13.73 8.77
C ASN A 219 -9.86 -14.30 7.36
N THR A 220 -10.37 -15.53 7.26
CA THR A 220 -10.70 -16.16 5.97
C THR A 220 -11.85 -15.47 5.22
N ALA A 221 -12.59 -14.58 5.87
CA ALA A 221 -13.65 -13.78 5.25
C ALA A 221 -13.14 -12.66 4.33
N PHE A 222 -11.84 -12.33 4.38
CA PHE A 222 -11.23 -11.37 3.46
C PHE A 222 -10.93 -12.04 2.10
N THR A 223 -11.98 -12.25 1.32
CA THR A 223 -11.91 -12.88 -0.01
C THR A 223 -11.32 -11.93 -1.05
N LYS A 224 -10.97 -12.46 -2.23
CA LYS A 224 -10.57 -11.64 -3.37
C LYS A 224 -11.61 -10.56 -3.71
N GLU A 225 -12.90 -10.90 -3.73
CA GLU A 225 -13.97 -9.94 -4.02
C GLU A 225 -13.99 -8.79 -3.00
N TRP A 226 -13.82 -9.10 -1.71
CA TRP A 226 -13.74 -8.08 -0.67
C TRP A 226 -12.52 -7.17 -0.89
N PHE A 227 -11.38 -7.76 -1.26
CA PHE A 227 -10.16 -7.01 -1.57
C PHE A 227 -10.31 -6.11 -2.78
N ASP A 228 -10.90 -6.60 -3.86
CA ASP A 228 -11.14 -5.83 -5.09
C ASP A 228 -11.95 -4.54 -4.79
N LYS A 229 -12.85 -4.58 -3.80
CA LYS A 229 -13.64 -3.42 -3.34
C LYS A 229 -12.88 -2.46 -2.41
N ASN A 230 -11.92 -2.96 -1.63
CA ASN A 230 -11.39 -2.25 -0.47
C ASN A 230 -9.89 -1.96 -0.48
N ARG A 231 -9.11 -2.62 -1.35
CA ARG A 231 -7.65 -2.53 -1.36
C ARG A 231 -7.16 -1.09 -1.45
N ASN A 232 -7.79 -0.28 -2.29
CA ASN A 232 -7.44 1.12 -2.52
C ASN A 232 -7.85 2.07 -1.37
N LYS A 233 -8.62 1.58 -0.39
CA LYS A 233 -9.05 2.33 0.80
C LYS A 233 -8.21 2.01 2.03
N MET A 234 -7.16 1.22 1.89
CA MET A 234 -6.32 0.82 2.99
C MET A 234 -4.90 1.32 2.77
N SER A 235 -4.27 1.78 3.84
CA SER A 235 -2.83 2.00 3.90
C SER A 235 -2.26 1.36 5.15
N VAL A 236 -0.98 1.00 5.10
CA VAL A 236 -0.22 0.57 6.29
C VAL A 236 0.63 1.71 6.86
N ILE A 237 0.96 2.67 6.00
CA ILE A 237 1.71 3.90 6.31
C ILE A 237 1.00 5.06 5.63
N SER A 238 0.80 6.15 6.38
CA SER A 238 0.15 7.35 5.89
C SER A 238 1.15 8.43 5.55
N ASN A 239 1.13 8.93 4.33
CA ASN A 239 1.94 10.08 3.96
C ASN A 239 1.38 11.33 4.64
N ILE A 240 2.03 11.83 5.69
CA ILE A 240 1.52 12.95 6.49
C ILE A 240 1.49 14.27 5.72
N SER A 241 1.99 14.33 4.50
CA SER A 241 1.94 15.50 3.63
C SER A 241 0.77 15.45 2.65
N THR A 242 0.26 14.27 2.32
CA THR A 242 -0.74 14.08 1.25
C THR A 242 -1.94 13.20 1.62
N ALA A 243 -1.87 12.45 2.73
CA ALA A 243 -2.92 11.53 3.18
C ALA A 243 -4.26 12.27 3.37
N SER A 244 -5.35 11.56 3.09
CA SER A 244 -6.71 12.09 3.19
C SER A 244 -7.07 12.42 4.65
N PHE A 245 -8.13 13.20 4.86
CA PHE A 245 -8.62 13.49 6.21
C PHE A 245 -8.99 12.21 6.98
N GLU A 246 -9.70 11.28 6.33
CA GLU A 246 -10.12 10.01 6.94
C GLU A 246 -8.92 9.11 7.29
N GLU A 247 -7.90 9.10 6.42
CA GLU A 247 -6.69 8.33 6.68
C GLU A 247 -5.93 8.91 7.86
N LEU A 248 -5.77 10.24 7.91
CA LEU A 248 -5.13 10.93 9.02
C LEU A 248 -5.89 10.74 10.34
N LYS A 249 -7.22 10.75 10.30
CA LYS A 249 -8.07 10.52 11.45
C LYS A 249 -7.78 9.15 12.06
N SER A 250 -7.68 8.14 11.19
CA SER A 250 -7.45 6.75 11.60
C SER A 250 -6.06 6.51 12.23
N LEU A 251 -5.10 7.44 12.14
CA LEU A 251 -3.75 7.29 12.73
C LEU A 251 -3.74 7.22 14.26
N PHE A 252 -4.73 7.80 14.94
CA PHE A 252 -4.63 8.06 16.38
C PHE A 252 -5.38 7.06 17.27
N ASN A 253 -5.95 5.99 16.70
CA ASN A 253 -6.67 4.90 17.38
C ASN A 253 -7.65 5.39 18.48
N ASP A 254 -8.22 6.57 18.25
CA ASP A 254 -9.16 7.29 19.11
C ASP A 254 -9.88 8.30 18.20
N THR A 255 -11.21 8.24 18.15
CA THR A 255 -11.98 9.00 17.17
C THR A 255 -11.88 10.51 17.41
N GLU A 256 -11.98 10.97 18.66
CA GLU A 256 -11.98 12.41 18.99
C GLU A 256 -10.57 13.00 18.81
N LEU A 257 -9.55 12.29 19.28
CA LEU A 257 -8.16 12.67 19.04
C LEU A 257 -7.84 12.64 17.54
N GLY A 258 -8.30 11.62 16.83
CA GLY A 258 -8.14 11.45 15.39
C GLY A 258 -8.69 12.63 14.61
N ASP A 259 -9.95 12.99 14.84
CA ASP A 259 -10.61 14.13 14.18
C ASP A 259 -9.84 15.43 14.42
N LYS A 260 -9.45 15.69 15.68
CA LYS A 260 -8.69 16.87 16.06
C LYS A 260 -7.31 16.91 15.39
N MET A 261 -6.59 15.80 15.39
CA MET A 261 -5.25 15.73 14.83
C MET A 261 -5.28 15.81 13.30
N ALA A 262 -6.21 15.12 12.64
CA ALA A 262 -6.41 15.21 11.19
C ALA A 262 -6.68 16.65 10.76
N LYS A 263 -7.57 17.36 11.47
CA LYS A 263 -7.83 18.78 11.26
C LYS A 263 -6.56 19.62 11.41
N ASN A 264 -5.81 19.44 12.52
CA ASN A 264 -4.58 20.19 12.75
C ASN A 264 -3.52 19.94 11.65
N ILE A 265 -3.40 18.71 11.17
CA ILE A 265 -2.46 18.35 10.09
C ILE A 265 -2.90 19.01 8.78
N VAL A 266 -4.17 18.90 8.40
CA VAL A 266 -4.71 19.53 7.18
C VAL A 266 -4.56 21.04 7.22
N GLU A 267 -4.93 21.69 8.33
CA GLU A 267 -4.75 23.13 8.53
C GLU A 267 -3.28 23.54 8.49
N TYR A 268 -2.37 22.74 9.06
CA TYR A 268 -0.94 23.01 9.01
C TYR A 268 -0.39 23.00 7.58
N ARG A 269 -0.82 22.03 6.77
CA ARG A 269 -0.43 21.88 5.35
C ARG A 269 -0.84 23.08 4.49
N LEU A 270 -1.91 23.79 4.85
CA LEU A 270 -2.35 24.99 4.12
C LEU A 270 -1.28 26.10 4.10
N TYR A 271 -0.40 26.13 5.10
CA TYR A 271 0.57 27.21 5.29
C TYR A 271 2.02 26.73 5.34
N ASN A 272 2.27 25.42 5.46
CA ASN A 272 3.60 24.87 5.71
C ASN A 272 3.81 23.55 4.97
N LEU A 273 5.00 23.38 4.40
CA LEU A 273 5.44 22.12 3.80
C LEU A 273 5.91 21.15 4.89
N ILE A 274 5.34 19.94 4.92
CA ILE A 274 5.78 18.87 5.81
C ILE A 274 6.77 17.99 5.05
N ASN A 275 8.07 18.22 5.22
CA ASN A 275 9.14 17.46 4.54
C ASN A 275 10.22 16.96 5.51
N SER A 276 10.04 17.18 6.80
CA SER A 276 10.98 16.80 7.84
C SER A 276 10.25 16.46 9.14
N LEU A 277 10.92 15.69 9.99
CA LEU A 277 10.44 15.38 11.34
C LEU A 277 10.28 16.64 12.21
N TYR A 278 11.13 17.65 11.98
CA TYR A 278 11.02 18.92 12.66
C TYR A 278 9.67 19.60 12.40
N GLU A 279 9.22 19.61 11.14
CA GLU A 279 7.92 20.18 10.75
C GLU A 279 6.74 19.38 11.31
N VAL A 280 6.82 18.04 11.32
CA VAL A 280 5.78 17.21 11.96
C VAL A 280 5.58 17.58 13.43
N ARG A 281 6.67 17.77 14.19
CA ARG A 281 6.59 18.10 15.62
C ARG A 281 6.00 19.49 15.90
N ARG A 282 6.00 20.38 14.91
CA ARG A 282 5.41 21.73 15.00
C ARG A 282 3.91 21.77 14.72
N ILE A 283 3.34 20.71 14.15
CA ILE A 283 1.90 20.57 13.98
C ILE A 283 1.24 20.63 15.37
N PRO A 284 0.21 21.48 15.58
CA PRO A 284 -0.46 21.59 16.87
C PRO A 284 -0.88 20.21 17.43
N GLY A 285 -0.44 19.91 18.65
CA GLY A 285 -0.73 18.64 19.33
C GLY A 285 0.19 17.47 18.96
N MET A 286 0.99 17.57 17.90
CA MET A 286 1.82 16.46 17.42
C MET A 286 3.02 16.19 18.32
N TYR A 287 3.58 17.21 18.98
CA TYR A 287 4.65 17.04 19.96
C TYR A 287 4.35 15.95 21.01
N HIS A 288 3.10 15.85 21.46
CA HIS A 288 2.67 14.87 22.47
C HIS A 288 2.17 13.54 21.89
N ASN A 289 1.86 13.49 20.60
CA ASN A 289 1.24 12.32 19.95
C ASN A 289 2.14 11.64 18.92
N TYR A 290 3.27 12.24 18.56
CA TYR A 290 4.18 11.73 17.53
C TYR A 290 4.61 10.28 17.78
N SER A 291 5.00 9.93 19.01
CA SER A 291 5.44 8.58 19.35
C SER A 291 4.35 7.51 19.20
N LYS A 292 3.08 7.89 19.05
CA LYS A 292 1.96 6.97 18.80
C LYS A 292 1.82 6.61 17.31
N VAL A 293 2.38 7.44 16.43
CA VAL A 293 2.16 7.37 14.97
C VAL A 293 3.45 7.33 14.17
N GLU A 294 4.61 7.53 14.81
CA GLU A 294 5.93 7.62 14.18
C GLU A 294 6.22 6.47 13.21
N GLU A 295 5.86 5.24 13.58
CA GLU A 295 6.05 4.02 12.78
C GLU A 295 5.03 3.85 11.63
N PHE A 296 3.97 4.68 11.60
CA PHE A 296 2.87 4.58 10.64
C PHE A 296 2.72 5.81 9.76
N ILE A 297 3.70 6.71 9.76
CA ILE A 297 3.70 7.90 8.91
C ILE A 297 4.95 8.00 8.03
N ALA A 298 4.78 8.55 6.83
CA ALA A 298 5.87 8.89 5.92
C ALA A 298 5.86 10.40 5.59
N LEU A 299 7.05 10.96 5.34
CA LEU A 299 7.26 12.37 4.99
C LEU A 299 7.39 12.62 3.48
N LYS A 300 7.49 11.54 2.71
CA LYS A 300 7.55 11.50 1.25
C LYS A 300 6.57 10.40 0.81
N PRO A 301 6.17 10.34 -0.47
CA PRO A 301 5.61 9.09 -0.99
C PRO A 301 6.72 8.04 -0.88
N VAL A 302 6.62 7.13 0.09
CA VAL A 302 7.63 6.10 0.32
C VAL A 302 6.96 4.75 0.53
N ASN A 303 7.51 3.76 -0.18
CA ASN A 303 7.30 2.33 -0.05
C ASN A 303 8.12 1.70 1.10
N ASP A 304 8.65 2.47 2.05
CA ASP A 304 9.63 1.96 3.01
C ASP A 304 9.15 2.15 4.44
N TYR A 305 8.86 1.01 5.06
CA TYR A 305 8.55 0.83 6.47
C TYR A 305 9.81 0.92 7.32
N VAL A 306 9.68 1.46 8.54
CA VAL A 306 10.75 1.46 9.54
C VAL A 306 10.64 0.19 10.37
N GLU A 307 11.61 -0.70 10.20
CA GLU A 307 11.62 -2.02 10.83
C GLU A 307 11.78 -1.93 12.36
N LYS A 308 10.78 -2.44 13.09
CA LYS A 308 10.89 -2.66 14.54
C LYS A 308 11.96 -3.70 14.84
N GLU A 309 12.69 -3.54 15.95
CA GLU A 309 13.60 -4.58 16.42
C GLU A 309 12.82 -5.78 16.96
N ILE A 310 12.48 -6.71 16.06
CA ILE A 310 11.84 -7.98 16.38
C ILE A 310 12.94 -8.99 16.70
N LYS A 311 12.77 -9.72 17.81
CA LYS A 311 13.60 -10.88 18.10
C LYS A 311 13.15 -12.03 17.19
N VAL A 312 14.04 -12.46 16.32
CA VAL A 312 13.82 -13.57 15.38
C VAL A 312 14.60 -14.79 15.86
N VAL A 313 14.03 -15.98 15.76
CA VAL A 313 14.72 -17.24 16.02
C VAL A 313 14.52 -18.21 14.88
N ASN A 314 15.56 -18.95 14.54
CA ASN A 314 15.47 -20.03 13.57
C ASN A 314 14.80 -21.26 14.21
N LEU A 315 13.59 -21.61 13.76
CA LEU A 315 12.81 -22.71 14.34
C LEU A 315 13.42 -24.10 14.12
N ASN A 316 14.35 -24.25 13.19
CA ASN A 316 15.04 -25.52 12.97
C ASN A 316 16.21 -25.73 13.95
N THR A 317 16.70 -24.69 14.61
CA THR A 317 17.90 -24.77 15.45
C THR A 317 17.69 -24.25 16.89
N ALA A 318 16.77 -23.31 17.09
CA ALA A 318 16.55 -22.64 18.38
C ALA A 318 16.20 -23.62 19.51
N SER A 319 16.72 -23.38 20.72
CA SER A 319 16.38 -24.17 21.91
C SER A 319 14.90 -23.96 22.33
N ILE A 320 14.35 -24.89 23.12
CA ILE A 320 13.02 -24.73 23.74
C ILE A 320 12.90 -23.37 24.46
N LYS A 321 13.98 -22.94 25.14
CA LYS A 321 14.03 -21.67 25.88
C LYS A 321 13.96 -20.46 24.95
N GLN A 322 14.68 -20.49 23.82
CA GLN A 322 14.66 -19.42 22.82
C GLN A 322 13.30 -19.32 22.14
N ILE A 323 12.71 -20.45 21.71
CA ILE A 323 11.36 -20.47 21.14
C ILE A 323 10.37 -19.82 22.11
N ARG A 324 10.29 -20.32 23.35
CA ARG A 324 9.35 -19.81 24.36
C ARG A 324 9.47 -18.31 24.64
N ARG A 325 10.70 -17.77 24.63
CA ARG A 325 10.97 -16.36 24.90
C ARG A 325 10.52 -15.43 23.76
N THR A 326 10.38 -15.97 22.56
CA THR A 326 10.12 -15.18 21.35
C THR A 326 8.63 -15.14 21.00
N CYS A 327 7.88 -16.21 21.30
CA CYS A 327 6.48 -16.37 20.87
C CYS A 327 5.50 -16.77 22.00
N PHE A 328 5.92 -16.69 23.26
CA PHE A 328 5.12 -17.08 24.43
C PHE A 328 4.49 -18.48 24.33
N PHE A 329 5.09 -19.40 23.56
CA PHE A 329 4.59 -20.78 23.48
C PHE A 329 4.66 -21.48 24.84
N SER A 330 3.71 -22.39 25.05
CA SER A 330 3.79 -23.32 26.16
C SER A 330 5.02 -24.21 26.01
N VAL A 331 5.54 -24.74 27.13
CA VAL A 331 6.67 -25.67 27.12
C VAL A 331 6.37 -26.86 26.20
N ASN A 332 5.16 -27.39 26.27
CA ASN A 332 4.73 -28.55 25.48
C ASN A 332 4.74 -28.26 23.98
N ARG A 333 4.31 -27.07 23.54
CA ARG A 333 4.34 -26.68 22.12
C ARG A 333 5.77 -26.56 21.60
N ALA A 334 6.63 -25.85 22.33
CA ALA A 334 8.03 -25.73 21.95
C ALA A 334 8.75 -27.09 21.92
N ASP A 335 8.44 -27.98 22.86
CA ASP A 335 8.95 -29.35 22.89
C ASP A 335 8.45 -30.18 21.69
N GLN A 336 7.19 -30.06 21.28
CA GLN A 336 6.66 -30.73 20.09
C GLN A 336 7.37 -30.30 18.80
N ILE A 337 7.61 -28.99 18.62
CA ILE A 337 8.36 -28.47 17.47
C ILE A 337 9.78 -29.03 17.45
N VAL A 338 10.47 -29.01 18.60
CA VAL A 338 11.82 -29.55 18.73
C VAL A 338 11.86 -31.07 18.48
N LYS A 339 10.86 -31.83 18.95
CA LYS A 339 10.75 -33.26 18.67
C LYS A 339 10.56 -33.56 17.20
N GLU A 340 9.74 -32.79 16.50
CA GLU A 340 9.47 -33.00 15.07
C GLU A 340 10.75 -32.85 14.22
N ARG A 341 11.55 -31.81 14.47
CA ARG A 341 12.82 -31.57 13.76
C ARG A 341 13.96 -32.50 14.20
N ASN A 342 13.97 -32.93 15.47
CA ASN A 342 15.00 -33.85 15.97
C ASN A 342 14.78 -35.28 15.45
N ASN A 343 13.55 -35.65 15.11
CA ASN A 343 13.27 -36.96 14.56
C ASN A 343 13.93 -37.11 13.17
N GLN A 344 14.97 -37.94 13.10
CA GLN A 344 15.81 -38.18 11.92
C GLN A 344 16.31 -36.89 11.25
N LYS A 345 16.50 -35.82 12.05
CA LYS A 345 17.03 -34.51 11.64
C LYS A 345 16.20 -33.77 10.57
N TYR A 346 14.88 -34.01 10.51
CA TYR A 346 14.00 -33.32 9.57
C TYR A 346 14.09 -31.79 9.65
N ILE A 347 14.11 -31.12 8.49
CA ILE A 347 14.12 -29.65 8.40
C ILE A 347 12.70 -29.18 8.09
N ILE A 348 12.10 -28.42 8.99
CA ILE A 348 10.80 -27.78 8.82
C ILE A 348 10.92 -26.74 7.70
N LYS A 349 10.04 -26.83 6.69
CA LYS A 349 10.12 -26.02 5.45
C LYS A 349 9.14 -24.84 5.43
N SER A 350 8.11 -24.87 6.27
CA SER A 350 7.12 -23.78 6.34
C SER A 350 6.43 -23.71 7.72
N LEU A 351 5.87 -22.57 8.11
CA LEU A 351 5.08 -22.48 9.36
C LEU A 351 3.74 -23.21 9.21
N GLY A 352 3.16 -23.19 8.01
CA GLY A 352 1.94 -23.91 7.65
C GLY A 352 2.07 -25.43 7.76
N GLU A 353 3.28 -25.99 7.61
CA GLU A 353 3.54 -27.39 7.96
C GLU A 353 3.29 -27.66 9.45
N LEU A 354 3.76 -26.78 10.33
CA LEU A 354 3.52 -26.89 11.78
C LEU A 354 2.03 -26.69 12.10
N GLU A 355 1.34 -25.84 11.35
CA GLU A 355 -0.09 -25.61 11.47
C GLU A 355 -0.89 -26.88 11.15
N LYS A 356 -0.61 -27.51 10.00
CA LYS A 356 -1.25 -28.75 9.56
C LYS A 356 -1.06 -29.89 10.56
N LYS A 357 0.06 -29.90 11.28
CA LYS A 357 0.37 -30.86 12.35
C LYS A 357 -0.27 -30.50 13.71
N GLY A 358 -0.84 -29.30 13.84
CA GLY A 358 -1.45 -28.80 15.07
C GLY A 358 -0.43 -28.37 16.14
N TYR A 359 0.83 -28.15 15.78
CA TYR A 359 1.87 -27.69 16.72
C TYR A 359 1.78 -26.19 16.99
N ILE A 360 1.29 -25.45 16.01
CA ILE A 360 0.99 -24.02 16.08
C ILE A 360 -0.40 -23.79 15.48
N SER A 361 -1.15 -22.84 16.01
CA SER A 361 -2.43 -22.42 15.42
C SER A 361 -2.23 -21.33 14.36
N ARG A 362 -3.18 -21.18 13.43
CA ARG A 362 -3.24 -20.03 12.51
C ARG A 362 -3.07 -18.70 13.24
N TYR A 363 -3.76 -18.56 14.37
CA TYR A 363 -3.66 -17.37 15.24
C TYR A 363 -2.24 -17.11 15.74
N GLU A 364 -1.50 -18.16 16.12
CA GLU A 364 -0.11 -18.02 16.57
C GLU A 364 0.85 -17.72 15.42
N ILE A 365 0.66 -18.33 14.25
CA ILE A 365 1.45 -17.99 13.05
C ILE A 365 1.27 -16.51 12.73
N ASN A 366 0.02 -16.07 12.61
CA ASN A 366 -0.34 -14.68 12.35
C ASN A 366 0.31 -13.69 13.32
N ARG A 367 0.42 -14.10 14.58
CA ARG A 367 0.91 -13.25 15.65
C ARG A 367 2.44 -13.21 15.76
N TYR A 368 3.11 -14.27 15.34
CA TYR A 368 4.52 -14.49 15.63
C TYR A 368 5.34 -14.92 14.40
N SER A 369 4.80 -14.82 13.17
CA SER A 369 5.52 -15.20 11.94
C SER A 369 6.86 -14.50 11.85
N ASP A 370 6.89 -13.21 12.16
CA ASP A 370 8.05 -12.33 12.06
C ASP A 370 9.09 -12.63 13.15
N ASN A 371 8.71 -13.41 14.17
CA ASN A 371 9.62 -13.91 15.19
C ASN A 371 10.36 -15.18 14.76
N PHE A 372 10.07 -15.72 13.58
CA PHE A 372 10.60 -16.99 13.13
C PHE A 372 11.28 -16.89 11.77
N SER A 373 12.44 -17.54 11.68
CA SER A 373 13.01 -17.94 10.41
C SER A 373 13.07 -19.47 10.33
N LEU A 374 13.11 -20.00 9.12
CA LEU A 374 13.31 -21.43 8.87
C LEU A 374 14.72 -21.71 8.36
N LEU A 375 15.26 -20.77 7.58
CA LEU A 375 16.65 -20.66 7.16
C LEU A 375 17.12 -19.25 7.50
N THR A 376 18.36 -19.13 7.97
CA THR A 376 18.95 -17.87 8.42
C THR A 376 19.80 -17.26 7.31
N ASN A 377 19.51 -16.03 6.92
CA ASN A 377 20.39 -15.27 6.04
C ASN A 377 21.57 -14.71 6.84
N ILE A 378 22.77 -15.24 6.63
CA ILE A 378 23.94 -14.85 7.43
C ILE A 378 24.36 -13.39 7.23
N ASN A 379 23.94 -12.74 6.14
CA ASN A 379 24.27 -11.36 5.83
C ASN A 379 23.33 -10.36 6.49
N THR A 380 22.06 -10.73 6.72
CA THR A 380 21.04 -9.79 7.22
C THR A 380 20.51 -10.14 8.60
N ALA A 381 20.61 -11.39 9.05
CA ALA A 381 20.12 -11.83 10.36
C ALA A 381 20.70 -11.01 11.51
N LYS A 382 19.87 -10.67 12.49
CA LYS A 382 20.31 -9.98 13.71
C LYS A 382 21.00 -10.96 14.67
N GLU A 383 21.77 -10.46 15.63
CA GLU A 383 22.55 -11.28 16.57
C GLU A 383 21.69 -12.35 17.27
N TYR A 384 20.47 -12.00 17.68
CA TYR A 384 19.56 -12.95 18.35
C TYR A 384 19.17 -14.15 17.49
N GLU A 385 18.99 -13.94 16.17
CA GLU A 385 18.71 -15.02 15.23
C GLU A 385 19.96 -15.88 15.00
N LEU A 386 21.12 -15.25 14.84
CA LEU A 386 22.41 -15.96 14.72
C LEU A 386 22.73 -16.80 15.96
N GLU A 387 22.48 -16.30 17.17
CA GLU A 387 22.60 -17.07 18.41
C GLU A 387 21.69 -18.30 18.42
N SER A 388 20.50 -18.18 17.82
CA SER A 388 19.51 -19.27 17.77
C SER A 388 19.95 -20.44 16.87
N LEU A 389 20.89 -20.22 15.94
CA LEU A 389 21.55 -21.30 15.17
C LEU A 389 22.25 -22.32 16.07
N PHE A 390 22.73 -21.89 17.24
CA PHE A 390 23.45 -22.76 18.17
C PHE A 390 22.54 -23.41 19.23
N GLY A 391 21.22 -23.19 19.17
CA GLY A 391 20.29 -23.64 20.23
C GLY A 391 20.20 -25.16 20.45
N PHE A 392 20.69 -25.95 19.49
CA PHE A 392 20.77 -27.41 19.55
C PHE A 392 22.20 -27.94 19.70
N ILE A 393 23.19 -27.06 19.73
CA ILE A 393 24.62 -27.39 19.85
C ILE A 393 25.03 -27.16 21.31
N ASP A 394 25.70 -28.14 21.90
CA ASP A 394 26.38 -27.95 23.18
C ASP A 394 27.65 -27.11 22.95
N ILE A 395 27.55 -25.81 23.24
CA ILE A 395 28.60 -24.82 23.08
C ILE A 395 28.56 -23.82 24.24
N LYS A 396 29.73 -23.36 24.69
CA LYS A 396 29.82 -22.29 25.70
C LYS A 396 29.32 -20.97 25.12
N GLU A 397 28.59 -20.22 25.94
CA GLU A 397 28.02 -18.91 25.60
C GLU A 397 29.08 -17.94 25.04
N GLU A 398 30.22 -17.79 25.72
CA GLU A 398 31.34 -16.97 25.23
C GLU A 398 31.85 -17.39 23.83
N THR A 399 31.93 -18.70 23.56
CA THR A 399 32.35 -19.20 22.25
C THR A 399 31.31 -18.91 21.18
N ARG A 400 30.02 -19.12 21.49
CA ARG A 400 28.90 -18.78 20.60
C ARG A 400 28.92 -17.29 20.26
N ASP A 401 29.00 -16.42 21.27
CA ASP A 401 28.92 -14.97 21.09
C ASP A 401 30.10 -14.44 20.27
N ASN A 402 31.30 -14.99 20.50
CA ASN A 402 32.47 -14.70 19.67
C ASN A 402 32.28 -15.12 18.21
N ILE A 403 31.67 -16.29 17.95
CA ILE A 403 31.37 -16.73 16.58
C ILE A 403 30.33 -15.81 15.94
N VAL A 404 29.23 -15.51 16.63
CA VAL A 404 28.16 -14.61 16.15
C VAL A 404 28.73 -13.24 15.79
N LYS A 405 29.52 -12.64 16.70
CA LYS A 405 30.19 -11.37 16.46
C LYS A 405 31.09 -11.42 15.23
N ARG A 406 31.92 -12.47 15.09
CA ARG A 406 32.78 -12.63 13.91
C ARG A 406 31.97 -12.78 12.63
N ILE A 407 30.81 -13.44 12.65
CA ILE A 407 29.91 -13.49 11.49
C ILE A 407 29.49 -12.08 11.10
N VAL A 408 29.01 -11.28 12.06
CA VAL A 408 28.57 -9.89 11.81
C VAL A 408 29.72 -9.02 11.29
N ASP A 409 30.90 -9.09 11.93
CA ASP A 409 32.07 -8.27 11.60
C ASP A 409 32.68 -8.57 10.21
N ASN A 410 32.42 -9.76 9.65
CA ASN A 410 32.99 -10.20 8.37
C ASN A 410 31.97 -10.18 7.21
N ARG A 411 30.78 -9.59 7.41
CA ARG A 411 29.82 -9.37 6.32
C ARG A 411 30.38 -8.38 5.27
N PRO A 412 29.98 -8.51 3.99
CA PRO A 412 29.09 -9.53 3.45
C PRO A 412 29.84 -10.81 3.01
N TYR A 413 29.15 -11.94 3.09
CA TYR A 413 29.55 -13.22 2.52
C TYR A 413 28.95 -13.40 1.13
N THR A 414 29.73 -13.94 0.19
CA THR A 414 29.25 -14.24 -1.17
C THR A 414 28.76 -15.67 -1.33
N ALA A 415 29.14 -16.54 -0.40
CA ALA A 415 28.70 -17.92 -0.33
C ALA A 415 28.74 -18.44 1.12
N LYS A 416 27.84 -19.36 1.49
CA LYS A 416 27.75 -19.87 2.86
C LYS A 416 28.99 -20.64 3.32
N ASN A 417 29.79 -21.17 2.41
CA ASN A 417 31.04 -21.87 2.74
C ASN A 417 32.14 -20.95 3.28
N GLU A 418 32.11 -19.66 2.98
CA GLU A 418 33.04 -18.67 3.53
C GLU A 418 32.94 -18.58 5.06
N VAL A 419 31.76 -18.89 5.61
CA VAL A 419 31.48 -18.93 7.06
C VAL A 419 32.28 -20.01 7.78
N GLU A 420 32.71 -21.07 7.07
CA GLU A 420 33.50 -22.15 7.68
C GLU A 420 34.77 -21.61 8.34
N SER A 421 35.40 -20.57 7.77
CA SER A 421 36.61 -19.93 8.33
C SER A 421 36.41 -19.25 9.69
N ILE A 422 35.15 -19.02 10.08
CA ILE A 422 34.78 -18.31 11.31
C ILE A 422 34.59 -19.25 12.51
N MET A 423 34.44 -20.56 12.26
CA MET A 423 34.15 -21.55 13.31
C MET A 423 34.92 -22.86 13.05
N THR A 424 34.71 -23.86 13.90
CA THR A 424 35.28 -25.20 13.64
C THR A 424 34.44 -25.90 12.57
N SER A 425 35.04 -26.77 11.76
CA SER A 425 34.30 -27.57 10.77
C SER A 425 33.18 -28.39 11.43
N ALA A 426 33.36 -28.85 12.67
CA ALA A 426 32.33 -29.56 13.42
C ALA A 426 31.08 -28.71 13.74
N TYR A 427 31.24 -27.40 13.97
CA TYR A 427 30.10 -26.48 14.11
C TYR A 427 29.52 -26.12 12.75
N TYR A 428 30.37 -25.80 11.78
CA TYR A 428 29.93 -25.46 10.43
C TYR A 428 29.09 -26.58 9.80
N ASP A 429 29.53 -27.83 9.90
CA ASP A 429 28.79 -28.99 9.36
C ASP A 429 27.39 -29.16 9.95
N LYS A 430 27.19 -28.74 11.19
CA LYS A 430 25.87 -28.75 11.84
C LYS A 430 25.00 -27.58 11.41
N LEU A 431 25.60 -26.42 11.11
CA LEU A 431 24.86 -25.20 10.79
C LEU A 431 24.58 -25.03 9.30
N LYS A 432 25.45 -25.53 8.41
CA LYS A 432 25.36 -25.36 6.95
C LYS A 432 23.99 -25.69 6.33
N PRO A 433 23.16 -26.62 6.84
CA PRO A 433 21.84 -26.87 6.26
C PRO A 433 20.80 -25.78 6.58
N TYR A 434 21.07 -24.93 7.57
CA TYR A 434 20.12 -23.95 8.13
C TYR A 434 20.46 -22.50 7.78
N ILE A 435 21.48 -22.30 6.95
CA ILE A 435 21.99 -20.97 6.57
C ILE A 435 22.12 -20.82 5.06
N TYR A 436 22.03 -19.56 4.61
CA TYR A 436 22.35 -19.15 3.24
C TYR A 436 22.96 -17.75 3.26
N ALA A 437 23.81 -17.44 2.28
CA ALA A 437 24.45 -16.13 2.09
C ALA A 437 23.79 -15.33 0.97
N VAL A 438 23.40 -16.04 -0.10
CA VAL A 438 22.76 -15.49 -1.30
C VAL A 438 21.52 -16.33 -1.64
N ASP A 439 20.50 -15.71 -2.24
CA ASP A 439 19.20 -16.36 -2.45
C ASP A 439 19.29 -17.62 -3.32
N SER A 440 20.27 -17.69 -4.23
CA SER A 440 20.52 -18.89 -5.04
C SER A 440 21.00 -20.11 -4.24
N GLU A 441 21.38 -19.93 -2.96
CA GLU A 441 21.74 -21.03 -2.06
C GLU A 441 20.56 -21.59 -1.26
N ILE A 442 19.38 -20.96 -1.35
CA ILE A 442 18.16 -21.48 -0.73
C ILE A 442 17.86 -22.83 -1.39
N PRO A 443 17.87 -23.95 -0.62
CA PRO A 443 17.68 -25.27 -1.21
C PRO A 443 16.32 -25.38 -1.89
N GLU A 444 16.32 -25.81 -3.15
CA GLU A 444 15.10 -26.27 -3.82
C GLU A 444 14.81 -27.72 -3.39
N TYR A 445 13.53 -28.02 -3.20
CA TYR A 445 13.09 -29.35 -2.79
C TYR A 445 11.75 -29.68 -3.46
N ILE A 446 11.38 -30.96 -3.42
CA ILE A 446 10.09 -31.42 -3.92
C ILE A 446 9.22 -31.91 -2.77
N ASN A 447 7.90 -31.80 -2.92
CA ASN A 447 6.99 -32.40 -1.95
C ASN A 447 6.82 -33.89 -2.21
N ILE A 448 7.32 -34.70 -1.27
CA ILE A 448 7.36 -36.16 -1.40
C ILE A 448 5.98 -36.83 -1.46
N ASN A 449 4.93 -36.13 -1.03
CA ASN A 449 3.56 -36.66 -1.01
C ASN A 449 2.81 -36.47 -2.33
N ILE A 450 3.21 -35.48 -3.11
CA ILE A 450 2.53 -35.08 -4.34
C ILE A 450 3.47 -35.08 -5.53
N THR A 451 4.64 -35.71 -5.44
CA THR A 451 5.49 -36.05 -6.59
C THR A 451 5.16 -37.46 -7.10
N ASP A 452 5.56 -37.78 -8.32
CA ASP A 452 5.56 -39.16 -8.79
C ASP A 452 6.64 -39.96 -8.05
N ARG A 453 6.28 -41.15 -7.55
CA ARG A 453 7.19 -41.91 -6.68
C ARG A 453 8.36 -42.53 -7.44
N TYR A 454 8.20 -42.86 -8.71
CA TYR A 454 9.32 -43.38 -9.50
C TYR A 454 10.28 -42.23 -9.84
N ASN A 455 9.73 -41.08 -10.24
CA ASN A 455 10.51 -39.86 -10.43
C ASN A 455 11.25 -39.44 -9.14
N ALA A 456 10.62 -39.57 -7.97
CA ALA A 456 11.28 -39.25 -6.69
C ALA A 456 12.44 -40.18 -6.36
N VAL A 457 12.36 -41.48 -6.70
CA VAL A 457 13.48 -42.41 -6.53
C VAL A 457 14.69 -41.95 -7.33
N GLU A 458 14.48 -41.50 -8.57
CA GLU A 458 15.53 -40.97 -9.43
C GLU A 458 16.07 -39.63 -8.91
N LEU A 459 15.18 -38.68 -8.57
CA LEU A 459 15.54 -37.35 -8.09
C LEU A 459 16.33 -37.38 -6.77
N PHE A 460 15.96 -38.26 -5.84
CA PHE A 460 16.69 -38.43 -4.59
C PHE A 460 17.88 -39.38 -4.73
N ASN A 461 18.11 -39.97 -5.90
CA ASN A 461 19.16 -40.97 -6.10
C ASN A 461 19.11 -42.09 -5.04
N MET A 462 17.90 -42.58 -4.76
CA MET A 462 17.70 -43.64 -3.76
C MET A 462 18.37 -44.93 -4.22
N ASN A 463 19.03 -45.63 -3.31
CA ASN A 463 19.49 -46.99 -3.61
C ASN A 463 18.30 -47.97 -3.67
N ASP A 464 18.52 -49.16 -4.24
CA ASP A 464 17.46 -50.17 -4.44
C ASP A 464 16.67 -50.49 -3.17
N LYS A 465 17.34 -50.52 -2.01
CA LYS A 465 16.72 -50.84 -0.72
C LYS A 465 15.84 -49.70 -0.19
N GLU A 466 16.28 -48.46 -0.39
CA GLU A 466 15.50 -47.26 -0.08
C GLU A 466 14.31 -47.14 -1.02
N ALA A 467 14.53 -47.32 -2.33
CA ALA A 467 13.50 -47.30 -3.35
C ALA A 467 12.43 -48.37 -3.10
N GLU A 468 12.82 -49.61 -2.76
CA GLU A 468 11.88 -50.68 -2.43
C GLU A 468 10.97 -50.27 -1.26
N LYS A 469 11.55 -49.77 -0.16
CA LYS A 469 10.78 -49.30 1.01
C LYS A 469 9.89 -48.12 0.64
N TYR A 470 10.46 -47.15 -0.07
CA TYR A 470 9.77 -45.94 -0.47
C TYR A 470 8.62 -46.22 -1.41
N LEU A 471 8.69 -47.21 -2.31
CA LEU A 471 7.66 -47.57 -3.31
C LEU A 471 6.58 -48.53 -2.76
N LYS A 472 6.90 -49.35 -1.76
CA LYS A 472 5.99 -50.37 -1.22
C LYS A 472 4.84 -49.81 -0.38
N ASN A 473 5.05 -48.70 0.33
CA ASN A 473 4.09 -48.18 1.30
C ASN A 473 3.19 -47.08 0.74
N ARG A 474 1.86 -47.25 0.77
CA ARG A 474 0.91 -46.21 0.31
C ARG A 474 0.71 -45.05 1.30
N ILE A 475 1.59 -44.87 2.28
CA ILE A 475 1.43 -43.88 3.34
C ILE A 475 1.81 -42.52 2.79
N ARG A 476 0.88 -41.56 2.89
CA ARG A 476 1.20 -40.14 2.72
C ARG A 476 1.78 -39.62 4.05
N TYR A 477 2.90 -38.93 3.98
CA TYR A 477 3.73 -38.49 5.10
C TYR A 477 3.30 -37.11 5.60
N THR A 478 2.50 -37.08 6.66
CA THR A 478 2.14 -35.83 7.37
C THR A 478 3.13 -35.50 8.48
N PHE A 479 3.83 -36.49 9.03
CA PHE A 479 4.80 -36.34 10.12
C PHE A 479 6.11 -37.03 9.73
N SER A 480 7.25 -36.44 10.11
CA SER A 480 8.58 -36.97 9.76
C SER A 480 8.78 -38.41 10.26
N LYS A 481 8.20 -38.74 11.43
CA LYS A 481 8.25 -40.09 12.04
C LYS A 481 7.57 -41.19 11.22
N ASN A 482 6.73 -40.82 10.26
CA ASN A 482 6.02 -41.78 9.42
C ASN A 482 6.83 -42.14 8.16
N ILE A 483 7.92 -41.43 7.88
CA ILE A 483 8.79 -41.72 6.74
C ILE A 483 9.53 -43.04 7.03
N ASN A 484 9.44 -43.96 6.08
CA ASN A 484 9.77 -45.38 6.29
C ASN A 484 11.00 -45.87 5.52
N PHE A 485 11.74 -44.95 4.90
CA PHE A 485 13.06 -45.17 4.32
C PHE A 485 14.10 -44.34 5.08
N ASP A 486 15.39 -44.61 4.89
CA ASP A 486 16.43 -43.77 5.48
C ASP A 486 16.57 -42.51 4.64
N TYR A 487 16.22 -41.36 5.21
CA TYR A 487 16.19 -40.08 4.51
C TYR A 487 17.16 -39.05 5.08
N ALA A 488 18.07 -39.46 5.96
CA ALA A 488 19.03 -38.54 6.56
C ALA A 488 19.88 -37.80 5.49
N ASN A 489 20.13 -38.44 4.35
CA ASN A 489 20.87 -37.86 3.22
C ASN A 489 20.01 -36.98 2.31
N TYR A 490 18.68 -37.06 2.41
CA TYR A 490 17.74 -36.40 1.51
C TYR A 490 16.97 -35.26 2.17
N VAL A 491 17.27 -34.96 3.44
CA VAL A 491 16.48 -34.02 4.26
C VAL A 491 16.44 -32.59 3.72
N SER A 492 17.42 -32.24 2.89
CA SER A 492 17.45 -30.97 2.17
C SER A 492 16.61 -30.98 0.90
N ASP A 493 16.35 -32.16 0.32
CA ASP A 493 15.81 -32.33 -1.04
C ASP A 493 14.28 -32.52 -1.07
N PHE A 494 13.64 -32.72 0.08
CA PHE A 494 12.18 -32.87 0.14
C PHE A 494 11.50 -32.07 1.24
N SER A 495 10.20 -31.83 1.02
CA SER A 495 9.23 -31.31 1.98
C SER A 495 8.07 -32.28 2.14
N LEU A 496 7.33 -32.16 3.25
CA LEU A 496 6.05 -32.85 3.44
C LEU A 496 4.86 -32.05 2.91
N PHE A 497 5.03 -30.73 2.80
CA PHE A 497 4.02 -29.77 2.36
C PHE A 497 4.66 -28.76 1.41
N THR A 498 3.89 -28.30 0.44
CA THR A 498 4.30 -27.23 -0.48
C THR A 498 3.67 -25.93 -0.02
N ASN A 499 4.51 -24.96 0.36
CA ASN A 499 4.05 -23.60 0.61
C ASN A 499 3.89 -22.87 -0.72
N LEU A 500 2.66 -22.64 -1.18
CA LEU A 500 2.43 -22.02 -2.49
C LEU A 500 2.96 -20.59 -2.59
N ASN A 501 3.11 -19.88 -1.47
CA ASN A 501 3.64 -18.52 -1.47
C ASN A 501 5.16 -18.46 -1.66
N THR A 502 5.89 -19.55 -1.36
CA THR A 502 7.36 -19.56 -1.40
C THR A 502 7.96 -20.69 -2.25
N ALA A 503 7.16 -21.67 -2.68
CA ALA A 503 7.61 -22.81 -3.47
C ALA A 503 8.35 -22.36 -4.73
N SER A 504 9.50 -22.95 -5.04
CA SER A 504 10.19 -22.60 -6.28
C SER A 504 9.43 -23.13 -7.51
N ARG A 505 9.75 -22.60 -8.70
CA ARG A 505 9.19 -23.15 -9.94
C ARG A 505 9.53 -24.63 -10.08
N TYR A 506 10.74 -25.04 -9.68
CA TYR A 506 11.15 -26.45 -9.65
C TYR A 506 10.27 -27.31 -8.74
N GLU A 507 9.92 -26.84 -7.54
CA GLU A 507 8.98 -27.56 -6.66
C GLU A 507 7.61 -27.72 -7.32
N LEU A 508 7.07 -26.63 -7.89
CA LEU A 508 5.75 -26.63 -8.55
C LEU A 508 5.70 -27.54 -9.78
N GLU A 509 6.76 -27.55 -10.59
CA GLU A 509 6.89 -28.45 -11.75
C GLU A 509 6.97 -29.93 -11.35
N ASN A 510 7.31 -30.23 -10.09
CA ASN A 510 7.33 -31.59 -9.56
C ASN A 510 6.06 -31.96 -8.77
N ILE A 511 4.97 -31.20 -8.93
CA ILE A 511 3.65 -31.58 -8.42
C ILE A 511 2.89 -32.42 -9.44
N TYR A 512 2.43 -33.58 -8.99
CA TYR A 512 1.68 -34.59 -9.72
C TYR A 512 0.33 -34.85 -9.03
N GLY A 513 -0.73 -34.81 -9.83
CA GLY A 513 -2.06 -35.30 -9.45
C GLY A 513 -2.28 -36.73 -9.91
N ARG A 514 -3.27 -37.39 -9.31
CA ARG A 514 -3.68 -38.73 -9.70
C ARG A 514 -4.97 -38.66 -10.53
N VAL A 515 -4.93 -39.09 -11.77
CA VAL A 515 -6.11 -39.12 -12.65
C VAL A 515 -6.45 -40.54 -13.06
N TRP A 516 -7.74 -40.81 -13.24
CA TRP A 516 -8.22 -42.09 -13.76
C TRP A 516 -8.27 -42.02 -15.28
N LYS A 517 -7.43 -42.80 -15.97
CA LYS A 517 -7.32 -42.82 -17.43
C LYS A 517 -6.94 -44.21 -17.92
N ASP A 518 -7.59 -44.70 -18.97
CA ASP A 518 -7.33 -46.02 -19.57
C ASP A 518 -7.43 -47.17 -18.55
N SER A 519 -8.47 -47.15 -17.72
CA SER A 519 -8.73 -48.17 -16.67
C SER A 519 -7.64 -48.34 -15.61
N LYS A 520 -6.74 -47.34 -15.47
CA LYS A 520 -5.73 -47.29 -14.42
C LYS A 520 -5.57 -45.87 -13.87
N TYR A 521 -5.03 -45.76 -12.66
CA TYR A 521 -4.59 -44.47 -12.17
C TYR A 521 -3.23 -44.11 -12.78
N GLN A 522 -3.14 -42.90 -13.30
CA GLN A 522 -1.91 -42.34 -13.85
C GLN A 522 -1.54 -41.09 -13.02
N TYR A 523 -0.26 -40.92 -12.75
CA TYR A 523 0.27 -39.69 -12.17
C TYR A 523 0.53 -38.70 -13.31
N VAL A 524 -0.07 -37.52 -13.21
CA VAL A 524 0.02 -36.49 -14.24
C VAL A 524 0.48 -35.20 -13.57
N ARG A 525 1.53 -34.61 -14.12
CA ARG A 525 2.07 -33.33 -13.67
C ARG A 525 1.01 -32.25 -13.81
N ILE A 526 1.01 -31.26 -12.90
CA ILE A 526 0.15 -30.09 -13.08
C ILE A 526 0.53 -29.34 -14.37
N PRO A 527 -0.45 -28.84 -15.16
CA PRO A 527 -0.16 -28.08 -16.37
C PRO A 527 0.69 -26.84 -16.10
N LYS A 528 1.52 -26.46 -17.07
CA LYS A 528 2.40 -25.28 -16.95
C LYS A 528 1.60 -24.00 -16.73
N GLU A 529 0.42 -23.91 -17.35
CA GLU A 529 -0.48 -22.76 -17.24
C GLU A 529 -1.01 -22.58 -15.81
N ILE A 530 -1.15 -23.67 -15.03
CA ILE A 530 -1.49 -23.59 -13.61
C ILE A 530 -0.30 -23.07 -12.81
N ILE A 531 0.92 -23.52 -13.12
CA ILE A 531 2.15 -23.05 -12.45
C ILE A 531 2.34 -21.55 -12.69
N ASP A 532 2.17 -21.10 -13.94
CA ASP A 532 2.29 -19.71 -14.32
C ASP A 532 1.20 -18.85 -13.64
N ASP A 533 -0.05 -19.35 -13.56
CA ASP A 533 -1.11 -18.67 -12.80
C ASP A 533 -0.83 -18.63 -11.29
N ILE A 534 -0.27 -19.69 -10.68
CA ILE A 534 0.11 -19.70 -9.25
C ILE A 534 1.21 -18.65 -8.99
N ILE A 535 2.23 -18.61 -9.84
CA ILE A 535 3.35 -17.66 -9.71
C ILE A 535 2.83 -16.23 -9.92
N SER A 536 2.06 -16.00 -10.98
CA SER A 536 1.49 -14.67 -11.25
C SER A 536 0.54 -14.23 -10.13
N PHE A 537 -0.26 -15.14 -9.55
CA PHE A 537 -1.14 -14.81 -8.45
C PHE A 537 -0.34 -14.38 -7.21
N ARG A 538 0.70 -15.14 -6.82
CA ARG A 538 1.48 -14.83 -5.61
C ARG A 538 2.41 -13.63 -5.75
N GLU A 539 2.84 -13.30 -6.98
CA GLU A 539 3.59 -12.07 -7.28
C GLU A 539 2.71 -10.83 -7.11
N ASP A 540 1.40 -10.94 -7.40
CA ASP A 540 0.41 -9.90 -7.13
C ASP A 540 -0.01 -9.87 -5.65
N GLN A 541 -0.27 -11.04 -5.05
CA GLN A 541 -0.76 -11.17 -3.67
C GLN A 541 -0.61 -12.60 -3.11
N PRO A 542 -0.32 -12.78 -1.81
CA PRO A 542 -0.20 -14.11 -1.21
C PRO A 542 -1.53 -14.88 -1.25
N PHE A 543 -1.41 -16.20 -1.43
CA PHE A 543 -2.48 -17.16 -1.12
C PHE A 543 -2.74 -17.20 0.38
N CYS A 544 -4.01 -17.21 0.79
CA CYS A 544 -4.42 -17.38 2.18
C CYS A 544 -5.36 -18.57 2.41
N SER A 545 -5.99 -19.07 1.34
CA SER A 545 -7.01 -20.11 1.41
C SER A 545 -6.89 -21.16 0.30
N LEU A 546 -7.43 -22.34 0.58
CA LEU A 546 -7.53 -23.42 -0.41
C LEU A 546 -8.55 -23.11 -1.51
N ASP A 547 -9.47 -22.17 -1.28
CA ASP A 547 -10.51 -21.79 -2.26
C ASP A 547 -9.89 -20.98 -3.41
N GLU A 548 -9.00 -20.02 -3.12
CA GLU A 548 -8.23 -19.28 -4.13
C GLU A 548 -7.45 -20.25 -5.05
N VAL A 549 -6.83 -21.28 -4.46
CA VAL A 549 -6.13 -22.32 -5.23
C VAL A 549 -7.12 -23.14 -6.06
N SER A 550 -8.28 -23.50 -5.50
CA SER A 550 -9.32 -24.25 -6.21
C SER A 550 -9.82 -23.49 -7.44
N GLU A 551 -9.93 -22.16 -7.38
CA GLU A 551 -10.33 -21.32 -8.51
C GLU A 551 -9.35 -21.41 -9.68
N ILE A 552 -8.04 -21.31 -9.41
CA ILE A 552 -7.00 -21.46 -10.44
C ILE A 552 -7.12 -22.82 -11.12
N PHE A 553 -7.22 -23.91 -10.35
CA PHE A 553 -7.37 -25.24 -10.93
C PHE A 553 -8.70 -25.41 -11.69
N SER A 554 -9.76 -24.73 -11.25
CA SER A 554 -11.08 -24.77 -11.91
C SER A 554 -11.06 -24.03 -13.26
N LYS A 555 -10.38 -22.88 -13.36
CA LYS A 555 -10.15 -22.14 -14.61
C LYS A 555 -9.55 -23.04 -15.70
N HIS A 556 -8.66 -23.95 -15.31
CA HIS A 556 -7.99 -24.90 -16.21
C HIS A 556 -8.66 -26.28 -16.30
N LYS A 557 -9.87 -26.45 -15.75
CA LYS A 557 -10.60 -27.74 -15.72
C LYS A 557 -9.84 -28.88 -15.03
N GLN A 558 -8.97 -28.57 -14.07
CA GLN A 558 -8.13 -29.53 -13.33
C GLN A 558 -8.58 -29.76 -11.87
N LYS A 559 -9.87 -29.59 -11.56
CA LYS A 559 -10.40 -29.76 -10.19
C LYS A 559 -10.12 -31.14 -9.59
N THR A 560 -10.06 -32.19 -10.43
CA THR A 560 -9.67 -33.54 -9.99
C THR A 560 -8.24 -33.58 -9.46
N ILE A 561 -7.29 -32.95 -10.15
CA ILE A 561 -5.89 -32.86 -9.70
C ILE A 561 -5.82 -32.12 -8.37
N TYR A 562 -6.44 -30.94 -8.27
CA TYR A 562 -6.52 -30.16 -7.04
C TYR A 562 -7.01 -30.98 -5.84
N ASN A 563 -8.12 -31.70 -6.00
CA ASN A 563 -8.69 -32.52 -4.94
C ASN A 563 -7.74 -33.62 -4.42
N ASN A 564 -6.79 -34.09 -5.25
CA ASN A 564 -5.82 -35.09 -4.85
C ASN A 564 -4.64 -34.53 -4.04
N ILE A 565 -4.32 -33.24 -4.23
CA ILE A 565 -3.10 -32.60 -3.71
C ILE A 565 -3.36 -31.60 -2.57
N LYS A 566 -4.57 -31.05 -2.47
CA LYS A 566 -4.90 -29.92 -1.56
C LYS A 566 -4.52 -30.11 -0.10
N ASP A 567 -4.48 -31.36 0.38
CA ASP A 567 -4.13 -31.65 1.78
C ASP A 567 -2.65 -31.36 2.09
N TYR A 568 -1.81 -31.33 1.06
CA TYR A 568 -0.36 -31.10 1.12
C TYR A 568 0.05 -29.68 0.73
N LEU A 569 -0.93 -28.79 0.54
CA LEU A 569 -0.70 -27.38 0.24
C LEU A 569 -0.86 -26.55 1.53
N VAL A 570 0.04 -25.59 1.70
CA VAL A 570 0.09 -24.65 2.82
C VAL A 570 0.46 -23.25 2.32
N PHE A 571 0.37 -22.24 3.18
CA PHE A 571 0.51 -20.82 2.81
C PHE A 571 1.52 -20.02 3.65
N TYR A 572 1.88 -20.53 4.82
CA TYR A 572 2.81 -19.89 5.77
C TYR A 572 4.05 -20.73 5.94
#